data_AF-A0A2H3JS24-F1
#
_entry.id   AF-A0A2H3JS24-F1
#
_cell.length_a   1.000
_cell.length_b   1.000
_cell.length_c   1.000
_cell.angle_alpha   90.00
_cell.angle_beta   90.00
_cell.angle_gamma   90.00
#
_symmetry.space_group_name_H-M   'P 1'
#
loop_
_entity.id
_entity.type
_entity.pdbx_description
1 polymer ?
#
loop_
_entity_poly.entity_id
_entity_poly.type
_entity_poly.pdbx_seq_one_letter_code
_entity_poly.pdbx_strand_id
1 'polypeptide(L)'
;MSAPVAQEELPILEQMINIRNRLTALKKDRGEYIKPSDVNVLYQAIIKQVTRLNDVRDDHTPYNNRLDTTLADVFNLLSLFFLTIGRTRECPATYSQLASMRQILEHMDESGVYNESDLAPFHRRLAELRGIVRSDADSGKHPAAMISLLERQLNECEGVLERLQESLAILSPELVPIHERLVNIRRQLVALAAKETAMQAAGAEVVVVPTRESSPIKVQSRECDMPDEYTSARDPSTPTVENEADAKTPTKETAPKPELPREKDGYKIKGELKALKEELRKIDSKRVDGKFLGPGGMVPASQAICSSLLEECFDIAQEIRAQDDSKHVASSLKPIYDRLSEIRQELEQLVLTHRWSLRETDLWNYSLSLQEIDKMRVDGKFVDSDGNRPSGQYVLLYLLRRCYGLIYRLLSSSEPVSEELMPIANKLSTVKKCLNEVLKYGGPFSPRDLYPYQLALYQIDSMRKDGKFVGVDGTIPEGQGIVMAHLNECHELLEMLKEAMEEAEEEGYVDEEEEEYVFDDPSDGEE
;
A
#
# COMPACT_ATOMS: atom_id res chain seq x y z
N MET A 1 -15.53 -3.30 6.57
CA MET A 1 -16.89 -3.74 6.14
C MET A 1 -17.64 -2.47 5.73
N SER A 2 -18.34 -2.46 4.59
CA SER A 2 -19.10 -1.27 4.15
C SER A 2 -20.31 -1.07 5.07
N ALA A 3 -20.62 0.19 5.42
CA ALA A 3 -21.77 0.52 6.25
C ALA A 3 -23.09 0.10 5.55
N PRO A 4 -24.12 -0.34 6.30
CA PRO A 4 -25.41 -0.67 5.73
C PRO A 4 -26.05 0.56 5.08
N VAL A 5 -26.76 0.35 3.97
CA VAL A 5 -27.47 1.43 3.25
C VAL A 5 -28.81 1.67 3.92
N ALA A 6 -29.14 2.93 4.23
CA ALA A 6 -30.40 3.29 4.85
C ALA A 6 -31.60 2.94 3.93
N GLN A 7 -32.75 2.62 4.53
CA GLN A 7 -33.94 2.18 3.78
C GLN A 7 -34.42 3.24 2.77
N GLU A 8 -34.23 4.51 3.09
CA GLU A 8 -34.58 5.66 2.25
C GLU A 8 -33.62 5.86 1.06
N GLU A 9 -32.39 5.36 1.17
CA GLU A 9 -31.35 5.42 0.13
C GLU A 9 -31.42 4.25 -0.86
N LEU A 10 -32.08 3.15 -0.52
CA LEU A 10 -32.25 1.98 -1.41
C LEU A 10 -32.84 2.32 -2.80
N PRO A 11 -33.93 3.10 -2.92
CA PRO A 11 -34.45 3.46 -4.25
C PRO A 11 -33.48 4.32 -5.06
N ILE A 12 -32.64 5.12 -4.39
CA ILE A 12 -31.60 5.93 -5.04
C ILE A 12 -30.48 5.02 -5.55
N LEU A 13 -30.05 4.05 -4.73
CA LEU A 13 -29.07 3.05 -5.09
C LEU A 13 -29.48 2.22 -6.31
N GLU A 14 -30.73 1.74 -6.37
CA GLU A 14 -31.22 0.97 -7.51
C GLU A 14 -31.16 1.79 -8.82
N GLN A 15 -31.54 3.06 -8.76
CA GLN A 15 -31.48 3.96 -9.92
C GLN A 15 -30.02 4.26 -10.33
N MET A 16 -29.13 4.49 -9.36
CA MET A 16 -27.70 4.67 -9.62
C MET A 16 -27.07 3.43 -10.28
N ILE A 17 -27.43 2.22 -9.83
CA ILE A 17 -26.97 0.97 -10.45
C ILE A 17 -27.46 0.86 -11.90
N ASN A 18 -28.72 1.21 -12.18
CA ASN A 18 -29.26 1.20 -13.55
C ASN A 18 -28.50 2.19 -14.44
N ILE A 19 -28.30 3.42 -13.97
CA ILE A 19 -27.53 4.44 -14.68
C ILE A 19 -26.09 3.97 -14.94
N ARG A 20 -25.42 3.36 -13.95
CA ARG A 20 -24.09 2.77 -14.13
C ARG A 20 -24.07 1.72 -15.22
N ASN A 21 -25.06 0.82 -15.24
CA ASN A 21 -25.14 -0.24 -16.25
C ASN A 21 -25.35 0.34 -17.64
N ARG A 22 -26.17 1.39 -17.78
CA ARG A 22 -26.37 2.12 -19.04
C ARG A 22 -25.09 2.82 -19.50
N LEU A 23 -24.40 3.55 -18.62
CA LEU A 23 -23.09 4.16 -18.90
C LEU A 23 -22.06 3.11 -19.32
N THR A 24 -22.06 1.95 -18.67
CA THR A 24 -21.12 0.86 -18.98
C THR A 24 -21.43 0.21 -20.33
N ALA A 25 -22.70 0.03 -20.68
CA ALA A 25 -23.12 -0.44 -21.99
C ALA A 25 -22.68 0.54 -23.08
N LEU A 26 -22.92 1.84 -22.86
CA LEU A 26 -22.55 2.92 -23.77
C LEU A 26 -21.01 3.01 -23.96
N LYS A 27 -20.23 2.62 -22.95
CA LYS A 27 -18.76 2.51 -23.03
C LYS A 27 -18.30 1.29 -23.83
N LYS A 28 -19.08 0.20 -23.84
CA LYS A 28 -18.76 -1.05 -24.56
C LYS A 28 -19.06 -0.96 -26.05
N ASP A 29 -20.02 -0.12 -26.45
CA ASP A 29 -20.32 0.17 -27.86
C ASP A 29 -19.22 1.03 -28.50
N ARG A 30 -18.04 0.42 -28.71
CA ARG A 30 -16.87 1.05 -29.36
C ARG A 30 -17.04 1.27 -30.86
N GLY A 31 -18.14 0.80 -31.45
CA GLY A 31 -18.40 0.83 -32.89
C GLY A 31 -19.11 2.10 -33.39
N GLU A 32 -19.78 2.85 -32.51
CA GLU A 32 -20.51 4.08 -32.87
C GLU A 32 -19.96 5.27 -32.08
N TYR A 33 -19.88 6.45 -32.71
CA TYR A 33 -19.42 7.66 -32.03
C TYR A 33 -20.41 8.04 -30.92
N ILE A 34 -19.92 8.23 -29.70
CA ILE A 34 -20.73 8.59 -28.53
C ILE A 34 -21.39 9.95 -28.76
N LYS A 35 -22.72 10.00 -28.81
CA LYS A 35 -23.47 11.23 -29.05
C LYS A 35 -23.58 12.07 -27.77
N PRO A 36 -23.34 13.39 -27.82
CA PRO A 36 -23.51 14.26 -26.66
C PRO A 36 -24.93 14.25 -26.07
N SER A 37 -25.96 13.99 -26.88
CA SER A 37 -27.35 13.85 -26.44
C SER A 37 -27.52 12.73 -25.42
N ASP A 38 -26.89 11.58 -25.66
CA ASP A 38 -27.09 10.37 -24.88
C ASP A 38 -26.40 10.50 -23.51
N VAL A 39 -25.22 11.13 -23.51
CA VAL A 39 -24.50 11.51 -22.28
C VAL A 39 -25.29 12.53 -21.47
N ASN A 40 -25.89 13.54 -22.11
CA ASN A 40 -26.71 14.55 -21.42
C ASN A 40 -27.97 13.94 -20.78
N VAL A 41 -28.61 12.95 -21.41
CA VAL A 41 -29.77 12.25 -20.82
C VAL A 41 -29.36 11.53 -19.53
N LEU A 42 -28.22 10.84 -19.55
CA LEU A 42 -27.70 10.16 -18.36
C LEU A 42 -27.25 11.15 -17.29
N TYR A 43 -26.62 12.26 -17.69
CA TYR A 43 -26.27 13.36 -16.80
C TYR A 43 -27.48 13.90 -16.03
N GLN A 44 -28.58 14.22 -16.72
CA GLN A 44 -29.79 14.72 -16.07
C GLN A 44 -30.41 13.69 -15.11
N ALA A 45 -30.34 12.41 -15.46
CA ALA A 45 -30.79 11.33 -14.58
C ALA A 45 -29.93 11.23 -13.30
N ILE A 46 -28.62 11.43 -13.41
CA ILE A 46 -27.69 11.44 -12.27
C ILE A 46 -28.02 12.61 -11.35
N ILE A 47 -28.13 13.82 -11.90
CA ILE A 47 -28.49 15.03 -11.14
C ILE A 47 -29.76 14.79 -10.32
N LYS A 48 -30.81 14.24 -10.93
CA LYS A 48 -32.08 13.99 -10.23
C LYS A 48 -31.90 13.09 -9.00
N GLN A 49 -31.05 12.07 -9.10
CA GLN A 49 -30.77 11.19 -7.96
C GLN A 49 -29.90 11.89 -6.91
N VAL A 50 -28.93 12.71 -7.33
CA VAL A 50 -28.04 13.46 -6.42
C VAL A 50 -28.81 14.52 -5.65
N THR A 51 -29.72 15.26 -6.29
CA THR A 51 -30.62 16.19 -5.60
C THR A 51 -31.44 15.47 -4.55
N ARG A 52 -32.06 14.34 -4.92
CA ARG A 52 -32.85 13.53 -3.99
C ARG A 52 -31.99 12.94 -2.86
N LEU A 53 -30.72 12.63 -3.12
CA LEU A 53 -29.79 12.16 -2.09
C LEU A 53 -29.43 13.27 -1.10
N ASN A 54 -29.20 14.50 -1.58
CA ASN A 54 -28.95 15.65 -0.73
C ASN A 54 -30.18 16.03 0.11
N ASP A 55 -31.40 15.78 -0.38
CA ASP A 55 -32.62 16.00 0.41
C ASP A 55 -32.81 14.97 1.54
N VAL A 56 -32.23 13.77 1.38
CA VAL A 56 -32.37 12.65 2.34
C VAL A 56 -31.22 12.62 3.35
N ARG A 57 -30.02 13.10 2.97
CA ARG A 57 -28.86 13.12 3.85
C ARG A 57 -28.80 14.40 4.67
N ASP A 58 -28.60 14.25 5.97
CA ASP A 58 -28.16 15.32 6.86
C ASP A 58 -26.61 15.34 6.97
N ASP A 59 -26.06 16.35 7.63
CA ASP A 59 -24.61 16.46 7.88
C ASP A 59 -24.06 15.33 8.79
N HIS A 60 -24.94 14.54 9.42
CA HIS A 60 -24.60 13.42 10.32
C HIS A 60 -24.66 12.03 9.66
N THR A 61 -25.05 11.94 8.39
CA THR A 61 -25.21 10.65 7.71
C THR A 61 -23.85 9.96 7.46
N PRO A 62 -23.65 8.69 7.85
CA PRO A 62 -22.38 8.01 7.70
C PRO A 62 -22.01 7.79 6.22
N TYR A 63 -20.88 8.40 5.82
CA TYR A 63 -20.24 8.22 4.52
C TYR A 63 -19.39 6.92 4.52
N ASN A 64 -19.32 6.22 3.37
CA ASN A 64 -18.73 4.87 3.12
C ASN A 64 -19.72 3.70 3.10
N ASN A 65 -20.88 3.91 2.48
CA ASN A 65 -21.81 2.83 2.17
C ASN A 65 -21.74 2.39 0.69
N ARG A 66 -22.52 1.37 0.33
CA ARG A 66 -22.56 0.84 -1.06
C ARG A 66 -23.11 1.87 -2.06
N LEU A 67 -23.94 2.81 -1.64
CA LEU A 67 -24.42 3.90 -2.49
C LEU A 67 -23.28 4.87 -2.81
N ASP A 68 -22.45 5.24 -1.85
CA ASP A 68 -21.30 6.14 -2.07
C ASP A 68 -20.32 5.57 -3.10
N THR A 69 -19.98 4.28 -2.95
CA THR A 69 -19.10 3.58 -3.91
C THR A 69 -19.72 3.53 -5.31
N THR A 70 -21.02 3.24 -5.42
CA THR A 70 -21.73 3.21 -6.70
C THR A 70 -21.85 4.62 -7.31
N LEU A 71 -22.06 5.65 -6.49
CA LEU A 71 -22.12 7.04 -6.91
C LEU A 71 -20.75 7.46 -7.45
N ALA A 72 -19.66 7.14 -6.75
CA ALA A 72 -18.31 7.43 -7.22
C ALA A 72 -18.02 6.77 -8.58
N ASP A 73 -18.42 5.51 -8.78
CA ASP A 73 -18.29 4.82 -10.07
C ASP A 73 -19.07 5.52 -11.20
N VAL A 74 -20.32 5.90 -10.94
CA VAL A 74 -21.20 6.57 -11.91
C VAL A 74 -20.62 7.92 -12.32
N PHE A 75 -20.16 8.71 -11.36
CA PHE A 75 -19.55 10.01 -11.62
C PHE A 75 -18.19 9.90 -12.34
N ASN A 76 -17.39 8.88 -12.02
CA ASN A 76 -16.16 8.58 -12.75
C ASN A 76 -16.45 8.27 -14.22
N LEU A 77 -17.44 7.42 -14.50
CA LEU A 77 -17.86 7.11 -15.86
C LEU A 77 -18.41 8.34 -16.57
N LEU A 78 -19.26 9.13 -15.91
CA LEU A 78 -19.81 10.36 -16.44
C LEU A 78 -18.70 11.35 -16.83
N SER A 79 -17.73 11.57 -15.95
CA SER A 79 -16.58 12.44 -16.20
C SER A 79 -15.79 11.99 -17.43
N LEU A 80 -15.52 10.69 -17.55
CA LEU A 80 -14.86 10.15 -18.73
C LEU A 80 -15.67 10.40 -20.01
N PHE A 81 -17.01 10.28 -19.97
CA PHE A 81 -17.84 10.60 -21.12
C PHE A 81 -17.76 12.08 -21.50
N PHE A 82 -17.80 13.00 -20.54
CA PHE A 82 -17.63 14.44 -20.79
C PHE A 82 -16.26 14.76 -21.41
N LEU A 83 -15.20 14.04 -21.00
CA LEU A 83 -13.89 14.13 -21.63
C LEU A 83 -13.92 13.58 -23.07
N THR A 84 -14.57 12.45 -23.33
CA THR A 84 -14.63 11.85 -24.68
C THR A 84 -15.39 12.70 -25.69
N ILE A 85 -16.43 13.43 -25.26
CA ILE A 85 -17.20 14.35 -26.12
C ILE A 85 -16.53 15.74 -26.25
N GLY A 86 -15.34 15.93 -25.67
CA GLY A 86 -14.56 17.17 -25.78
C GLY A 86 -14.98 18.30 -24.84
N ARG A 87 -15.87 18.05 -23.88
CA ARG A 87 -16.35 19.05 -22.89
C ARG A 87 -15.46 19.07 -21.64
N THR A 88 -14.17 19.34 -21.85
CA THR A 88 -13.13 19.23 -20.81
C THR A 88 -13.12 20.37 -19.79
N ARG A 89 -13.79 21.49 -20.10
CA ARG A 89 -13.86 22.70 -19.25
C ARG A 89 -15.18 22.81 -18.47
N GLU A 90 -15.86 21.69 -18.27
CA GLU A 90 -17.11 21.65 -17.50
C GLU A 90 -16.91 20.89 -16.20
N CYS A 91 -17.64 21.30 -15.16
CA CYS A 91 -17.66 20.68 -13.84
C CYS A 91 -17.66 19.13 -13.88
N PRO A 92 -18.53 18.45 -14.65
CA PRO A 92 -18.61 17.00 -14.62
C PRO A 92 -17.32 16.30 -15.09
N ALA A 93 -16.53 16.94 -15.96
CA ALA A 93 -15.27 16.40 -16.49
C ALA A 93 -14.11 16.46 -15.48
N THR A 94 -14.28 17.20 -14.39
CA THR A 94 -13.26 17.35 -13.33
C THR A 94 -13.25 16.17 -12.37
N TYR A 95 -14.38 15.50 -12.19
CA TYR A 95 -14.57 14.49 -11.16
C TYR A 95 -13.56 13.34 -11.24
N SER A 96 -13.35 12.75 -12.42
CA SER A 96 -12.41 11.62 -12.56
C SER A 96 -10.97 12.02 -12.25
N GLN A 97 -10.62 13.28 -12.51
CA GLN A 97 -9.30 13.81 -12.20
C GLN A 97 -9.15 14.02 -10.69
N LEU A 98 -10.18 14.59 -10.03
CA LEU A 98 -10.20 14.75 -8.57
C LEU A 98 -10.11 13.40 -7.85
N ALA A 99 -10.92 12.43 -8.25
CA ALA A 99 -10.89 11.09 -7.67
C ALA A 99 -9.52 10.41 -7.84
N SER A 100 -8.90 10.55 -9.03
CA SER A 100 -7.56 10.01 -9.28
C SER A 100 -6.49 10.74 -8.44
N MET A 101 -6.57 12.07 -8.35
CA MET A 101 -5.64 12.87 -7.55
C MET A 101 -5.74 12.51 -6.07
N ARG A 102 -6.95 12.39 -5.53
CA ARG A 102 -7.20 11.96 -4.15
C ARG A 102 -6.55 10.62 -3.87
N GLN A 103 -6.80 9.62 -4.72
CA GLN A 103 -6.24 8.28 -4.53
C GLN A 103 -4.70 8.30 -4.55
N ILE A 104 -4.09 9.11 -5.42
CA ILE A 104 -2.64 9.27 -5.46
C ILE A 104 -2.13 9.94 -4.18
N LEU A 105 -2.80 11.00 -3.70
CA LEU A 105 -2.41 11.70 -2.47
C LEU A 105 -2.57 10.82 -1.23
N GLU A 106 -3.65 10.04 -1.12
CA GLU A 106 -3.85 9.07 -0.05
C GLU A 106 -2.75 7.99 -0.06
N HIS A 107 -2.41 7.46 -1.23
CA HIS A 107 -1.29 6.51 -1.34
C HIS A 107 0.07 7.16 -1.01
N MET A 108 0.27 8.44 -1.38
CA MET A 108 1.48 9.17 -0.99
C MET A 108 1.56 9.30 0.54
N ASP A 109 0.45 9.61 1.20
CA ASP A 109 0.33 9.69 2.66
C ASP A 109 0.70 8.35 3.32
N GLU A 110 0.06 7.26 2.87
CA GLU A 110 0.32 5.90 3.37
C GLU A 110 1.77 5.47 3.16
N SER A 111 2.37 5.82 2.01
CA SER A 111 3.73 5.40 1.68
C SER A 111 4.82 6.23 2.36
N GLY A 112 4.53 7.48 2.75
CA GLY A 112 5.53 8.42 3.26
C GLY A 112 6.59 8.85 2.23
N VAL A 113 6.40 8.60 0.94
CA VAL A 113 7.43 8.82 -0.11
C VAL A 113 7.13 10.03 -0.99
N TYR A 114 7.30 11.22 -0.42
CA TYR A 114 7.01 12.47 -1.13
C TYR A 114 7.91 13.61 -0.66
N ASN A 115 8.06 14.61 -1.50
CA ASN A 115 8.72 15.87 -1.19
C ASN A 115 7.87 17.05 -1.68
N GLU A 116 8.29 18.28 -1.35
CA GLU A 116 7.54 19.49 -1.70
C GLU A 116 7.33 19.63 -3.22
N SER A 117 8.33 19.25 -4.02
CA SER A 117 8.25 19.32 -5.47
C SER A 117 7.21 18.36 -6.07
N ASP A 118 6.88 17.28 -5.37
CA ASP A 118 5.84 16.33 -5.78
C ASP A 118 4.44 16.85 -5.49
N LEU A 119 4.28 17.65 -4.44
CA LEU A 119 2.98 18.21 -4.05
C LEU A 119 2.61 19.45 -4.89
N ALA A 120 3.60 20.19 -5.40
CA ALA A 120 3.38 21.41 -6.17
C ALA A 120 2.49 21.24 -7.43
N PRO A 121 2.61 20.17 -8.24
CA PRO A 121 1.69 19.91 -9.35
C PRO A 121 0.23 19.73 -8.91
N PHE A 122 0.00 19.08 -7.76
CA PHE A 122 -1.37 18.88 -7.23
C PHE A 122 -1.98 20.20 -6.80
N HIS A 123 -1.22 21.08 -6.15
CA HIS A 123 -1.65 22.43 -5.81
C HIS A 123 -2.13 23.22 -7.03
N ARG A 124 -1.29 23.28 -8.07
CA ARG A 124 -1.63 23.98 -9.32
C ARG A 124 -2.88 23.38 -9.95
N ARG A 125 -2.98 22.05 -9.98
CA ARG A 125 -4.10 21.37 -10.62
C ARG A 125 -5.40 21.52 -9.82
N LEU A 126 -5.39 21.45 -8.49
CA LEU A 126 -6.57 21.69 -7.66
C LEU A 126 -7.05 23.13 -7.81
N ALA A 127 -6.14 24.11 -7.85
CA ALA A 127 -6.48 25.51 -8.12
C ALA A 127 -7.15 25.69 -9.49
N GLU A 128 -6.64 25.04 -10.54
CA GLU A 128 -7.26 25.04 -11.88
C GLU A 128 -8.66 24.41 -11.87
N LEU A 129 -8.81 23.24 -11.24
CA LEU A 129 -10.10 22.53 -11.17
C LEU A 129 -11.13 23.34 -10.37
N ARG A 130 -10.72 23.99 -9.29
CA ARG A 130 -11.57 24.92 -8.54
C ARG A 130 -11.96 26.13 -9.38
N GLY A 131 -11.07 26.65 -10.21
CA GLY A 131 -11.38 27.71 -11.17
C GLY A 131 -12.48 27.31 -12.16
N ILE A 132 -12.45 26.07 -12.67
CA ILE A 132 -13.50 25.52 -13.53
C ILE A 132 -14.83 25.43 -12.78
N VAL A 133 -14.81 24.89 -11.57
CA VAL A 133 -16.03 24.71 -10.76
C VAL A 133 -16.69 26.04 -10.40
N ARG A 134 -15.90 27.04 -9.98
CA ARG A 134 -16.41 28.40 -9.69
C ARG A 134 -16.97 29.09 -10.93
N SER A 135 -16.26 29.02 -12.06
CA SER A 135 -16.74 29.62 -13.31
C SER A 135 -18.07 29.04 -13.78
N ASP A 136 -18.28 27.74 -13.57
CA ASP A 136 -19.53 27.09 -13.94
C ASP A 136 -20.67 27.41 -12.95
N ALA A 137 -20.35 27.61 -11.67
CA ALA A 137 -21.26 28.11 -10.65
C ALA A 137 -21.80 29.50 -10.99
N ASP A 138 -20.90 30.43 -11.32
CA ASP A 138 -21.27 31.80 -11.70
C ASP A 138 -22.09 31.83 -13.00
N SER A 139 -21.85 30.88 -13.89
CA SER A 139 -22.57 30.78 -15.17
C SER A 139 -23.95 30.13 -15.08
N GLY A 140 -24.28 29.48 -13.95
CA GLY A 140 -25.55 28.76 -13.77
C GLY A 140 -25.77 27.58 -14.72
N LYS A 141 -24.72 27.08 -15.40
CA LYS A 141 -24.82 25.99 -16.38
C LYS A 141 -25.16 24.63 -15.77
N HIS A 142 -24.79 24.44 -14.51
CA HIS A 142 -24.95 23.18 -13.79
C HIS A 142 -25.76 23.37 -12.50
N PRO A 143 -26.53 22.36 -12.07
CA PRO A 143 -27.32 22.44 -10.84
C PRO A 143 -26.45 22.61 -9.58
N ALA A 144 -26.96 23.35 -8.59
CA ALA A 144 -26.25 23.61 -7.33
C ALA A 144 -25.80 22.32 -6.61
N ALA A 145 -26.59 21.24 -6.70
CA ALA A 145 -26.25 19.95 -6.10
C ALA A 145 -24.94 19.32 -6.68
N MET A 146 -24.67 19.50 -7.97
CA MET A 146 -23.45 19.02 -8.62
C MET A 146 -22.23 19.85 -8.18
N ILE A 147 -22.42 21.15 -8.08
CA ILE A 147 -21.36 22.10 -7.72
C ILE A 147 -20.96 21.86 -6.27
N SER A 148 -21.93 21.80 -5.36
CA SER A 148 -21.70 21.51 -3.94
C SER A 148 -20.97 20.18 -3.73
N LEU A 149 -21.35 19.13 -4.48
CA LEU A 149 -20.65 17.84 -4.43
C LEU A 149 -19.18 17.97 -4.85
N LEU A 150 -18.89 18.66 -5.94
CA LEU A 150 -17.52 18.85 -6.44
C LEU A 150 -16.69 19.76 -5.53
N GLU A 151 -17.29 20.79 -4.94
CA GLU A 151 -16.64 21.63 -3.94
C GLU A 151 -16.27 20.84 -2.70
N ARG A 152 -17.17 19.98 -2.20
CA ARG A 152 -16.86 19.08 -1.09
C ARG A 152 -15.69 18.15 -1.43
N GLN A 153 -15.71 17.53 -2.61
CA GLN A 153 -14.61 16.66 -3.06
C GLN A 153 -13.29 17.43 -3.24
N LEU A 154 -13.33 18.66 -3.74
CA LEU A 154 -12.16 19.54 -3.82
C LEU A 154 -11.58 19.83 -2.44
N ASN A 155 -12.43 20.19 -1.47
CA ASN A 155 -12.02 20.47 -0.09
C ASN A 155 -11.46 19.21 0.59
N GLU A 156 -12.04 18.04 0.36
CA GLU A 156 -11.49 16.77 0.84
C GLU A 156 -10.09 16.50 0.26
N CYS A 157 -9.89 16.71 -1.04
CA CYS A 157 -8.58 16.54 -1.69
C CYS A 157 -7.53 17.53 -1.14
N GLU A 158 -7.93 18.78 -0.94
CA GLU A 158 -7.05 19.81 -0.39
C GLU A 158 -6.71 19.55 1.07
N GLY A 159 -7.67 19.08 1.88
CA GLY A 159 -7.39 18.66 3.25
C GLY A 159 -6.36 17.52 3.30
N VAL A 160 -6.39 16.56 2.35
CA VAL A 160 -5.32 15.55 2.24
C VAL A 160 -3.99 16.20 1.89
N LEU A 161 -3.99 17.14 0.93
CA LEU A 161 -2.79 17.83 0.49
C LEU A 161 -2.16 18.70 1.59
N GLU A 162 -2.97 19.41 2.38
CA GLU A 162 -2.53 20.21 3.53
C GLU A 162 -1.90 19.32 4.60
N ARG A 163 -2.53 18.18 4.95
CA ARG A 163 -1.93 17.21 5.89
C ARG A 163 -0.56 16.71 5.42
N LEU A 164 -0.41 16.42 4.12
CA LEU A 164 0.87 16.03 3.52
C LEU A 164 1.91 17.16 3.56
N GLN A 165 1.49 18.43 3.50
CA GLN A 165 2.41 19.55 3.64
C GLN A 165 2.82 19.79 5.08
N GLU A 166 1.87 19.69 6.01
CA GLU A 166 2.12 19.78 7.44
C GLU A 166 3.09 18.69 7.88
N SER A 167 2.94 17.45 7.42
CA SER A 167 3.88 16.38 7.73
C SER A 167 5.31 16.68 7.25
N LEU A 168 5.47 17.31 6.07
CA LEU A 168 6.77 17.77 5.58
C LEU A 168 7.32 18.93 6.41
N ALA A 169 6.46 19.84 6.87
CA ALA A 169 6.86 21.00 7.67
C ALA A 169 7.40 20.63 9.06
N ILE A 170 7.04 19.45 9.60
CA ILE A 170 7.59 18.94 10.85
C ILE A 170 9.09 18.58 10.69
N LEU A 171 9.58 18.32 9.47
CA LEU A 171 10.99 18.01 9.27
C LEU A 171 11.86 19.23 9.59
N SER A 172 12.84 19.03 10.46
CA SER A 172 13.88 20.03 10.69
C SER A 172 14.58 20.42 9.37
N PRO A 173 14.97 21.69 9.18
CA PRO A 173 15.52 22.19 7.92
C PRO A 173 16.79 21.45 7.46
N GLU A 174 17.53 20.84 8.38
CA GLU A 174 18.71 20.02 8.07
C GLU A 174 18.38 18.64 7.49
N LEU A 175 17.23 18.09 7.88
CA LEU A 175 16.78 16.77 7.43
C LEU A 175 16.07 16.83 6.08
N VAL A 176 15.50 17.98 5.69
CA VAL A 176 14.85 18.19 4.38
C VAL A 176 15.73 17.72 3.20
N PRO A 177 16.98 18.18 3.02
CA PRO A 177 17.81 17.74 1.89
C PRO A 177 18.20 16.26 1.97
N ILE A 178 18.24 15.68 3.17
CA ILE A 178 18.49 14.24 3.36
C ILE A 178 17.25 13.46 2.92
N HIS A 179 16.08 13.88 3.38
CA HIS A 179 14.79 13.29 3.05
C HIS A 179 14.54 13.30 1.54
N GLU A 180 14.70 14.44 0.87
CA GLU A 180 14.53 14.55 -0.58
C GLU A 180 15.44 13.59 -1.35
N ARG A 181 16.69 13.48 -0.92
CA ARG A 181 17.66 12.59 -1.55
C ARG A 181 17.29 11.12 -1.35
N LEU A 182 16.83 10.75 -0.14
CA LEU A 182 16.37 9.40 0.15
C LEU A 182 15.10 9.04 -0.63
N VAL A 183 14.13 9.95 -0.74
CA VAL A 183 12.93 9.77 -1.58
C VAL A 183 13.32 9.51 -3.04
N ASN A 184 14.27 10.28 -3.58
CA ASN A 184 14.76 10.10 -4.94
C ASN A 184 15.50 8.76 -5.12
N ILE A 185 16.37 8.37 -4.18
CA ILE A 185 17.05 7.07 -4.23
C ILE A 185 16.04 5.93 -4.16
N ARG A 186 15.04 6.00 -3.27
CA ARG A 186 13.97 5.00 -3.16
C ARG A 186 13.24 4.81 -4.48
N ARG A 187 12.86 5.90 -5.16
CA ARG A 187 12.20 5.84 -6.48
C ARG A 187 13.06 5.13 -7.52
N GLN A 188 14.35 5.46 -7.56
CA GLN A 188 15.29 4.81 -8.47
C GLN A 188 15.44 3.32 -8.16
N LEU A 189 15.51 2.94 -6.88
CA LEU A 189 15.59 1.55 -6.44
C LEU A 189 14.32 0.76 -6.79
N VAL A 190 13.13 1.31 -6.52
CA VAL A 190 11.85 0.67 -6.88
C VAL A 190 11.73 0.50 -8.40
N ALA A 191 12.12 1.52 -9.18
CA ALA A 191 12.14 1.44 -10.63
C ALA A 191 13.14 0.39 -11.15
N LEU A 192 14.30 0.26 -10.51
CA LEU A 192 15.29 -0.78 -10.82
C LEU A 192 14.76 -2.18 -10.50
N ALA A 193 14.14 -2.37 -9.33
CA ALA A 193 13.50 -3.63 -8.95
C ALA A 193 12.41 -4.04 -9.94
N ALA A 194 11.56 -3.11 -10.36
CA ALA A 194 10.51 -3.36 -11.35
C ALA A 194 11.09 -3.78 -12.72
N LYS A 195 12.18 -3.12 -13.17
CA LYS A 195 12.87 -3.48 -14.42
C LYS A 195 13.46 -4.89 -14.33
N GLU A 196 14.08 -5.26 -13.21
CA GLU A 196 14.64 -6.59 -13.02
C GLU A 196 13.54 -7.68 -13.02
N THR A 197 12.44 -7.46 -12.30
CA THR A 197 11.31 -8.40 -12.28
C THR A 197 10.67 -8.56 -13.66
N ALA A 198 10.48 -7.48 -14.41
CA ALA A 198 9.97 -7.54 -15.78
C ALA A 198 10.89 -8.32 -16.72
N MET A 199 12.22 -8.16 -16.58
CA MET A 199 13.19 -8.92 -17.35
C MET A 199 13.14 -10.43 -17.04
N GLN A 200 12.89 -10.80 -15.79
CA GLN A 200 12.73 -12.20 -15.37
C GLN A 200 11.44 -12.83 -15.92
N ALA A 201 10.32 -12.11 -15.85
CA ALA A 201 9.04 -12.57 -16.41
C ALA A 201 9.17 -12.84 -17.92
N ALA A 202 9.80 -11.92 -18.66
CA ALA A 202 10.07 -12.10 -20.09
C ALA A 202 11.05 -13.26 -20.38
N GLY A 203 11.96 -13.58 -19.47
CA GLY A 203 12.86 -14.73 -19.57
C GLY A 203 12.16 -16.06 -19.35
N ALA A 204 11.21 -16.12 -18.41
CA ALA A 204 10.45 -17.32 -18.08
C ALA A 204 9.48 -17.72 -19.22
N GLU A 205 8.84 -16.75 -19.88
CA GLU A 205 7.95 -17.02 -21.03
C GLU A 205 8.69 -17.59 -22.25
N VAL A 206 9.98 -17.29 -22.44
CA VAL A 206 10.77 -17.80 -23.57
C VAL A 206 11.22 -19.25 -23.37
N VAL A 207 11.29 -19.74 -22.13
CA VAL A 207 11.71 -21.13 -21.82
C VAL A 207 10.56 -22.13 -22.00
N VAL A 208 9.29 -21.68 -22.01
CA VAL A 208 8.11 -22.53 -22.20
C VAL A 208 7.72 -22.56 -23.70
N VAL A 209 8.44 -23.33 -24.51
CA VAL A 209 7.99 -23.68 -25.88
C VAL A 209 7.17 -24.98 -25.81
N PRO A 210 6.00 -25.08 -26.50
CA PRO A 210 5.11 -26.22 -26.36
C PRO A 210 5.63 -27.45 -27.11
N THR A 211 5.53 -28.61 -26.45
CA THR A 211 5.65 -29.95 -27.03
C THR A 211 4.83 -30.05 -28.31
N ARG A 212 5.50 -30.27 -29.44
CA ARG A 212 4.88 -30.43 -30.76
C ARG A 212 4.04 -31.70 -30.81
N GLU A 213 2.75 -31.52 -31.09
CA GLU A 213 1.87 -32.59 -31.54
C GLU A 213 2.35 -33.19 -32.86
N SER A 214 2.33 -34.51 -32.91
CA SER A 214 2.55 -35.35 -34.09
C SER A 214 1.43 -35.18 -35.11
N SER A 215 1.77 -35.08 -36.39
CA SER A 215 0.87 -35.35 -37.51
C SER A 215 1.66 -35.76 -38.77
N PRO A 216 1.01 -36.49 -39.71
CA PRO A 216 1.57 -37.75 -40.22
C PRO A 216 2.21 -37.69 -41.63
N ILE A 217 2.89 -38.80 -41.91
CA ILE A 217 3.56 -39.27 -43.12
C ILE A 217 2.84 -38.95 -44.44
N LYS A 218 3.61 -38.49 -45.45
CA LYS A 218 3.41 -38.91 -46.85
C LYS A 218 4.73 -39.02 -47.60
N VAL A 219 4.83 -40.13 -48.34
CA VAL A 219 6.00 -40.78 -48.96
C VAL A 219 6.24 -40.29 -50.39
N GLN A 220 7.49 -40.44 -50.87
CA GLN A 220 7.98 -40.74 -52.25
C GLN A 220 9.10 -39.77 -52.70
N SER A 221 10.29 -40.15 -53.20
CA SER A 221 10.83 -41.43 -53.71
C SER A 221 12.37 -41.44 -53.67
N ARG A 222 12.93 -42.66 -53.66
CA ARG A 222 14.27 -43.15 -54.07
C ARG A 222 15.04 -42.27 -55.07
N GLU A 223 16.38 -42.21 -55.04
CA GLU A 223 17.29 -43.32 -55.40
C GLU A 223 18.63 -43.32 -54.64
N CYS A 224 19.17 -44.54 -54.52
CA CYS A 224 20.43 -44.94 -53.92
C CYS A 224 21.61 -44.64 -54.85
N ASP A 225 22.80 -44.40 -54.29
CA ASP A 225 24.00 -45.17 -54.65
C ASP A 225 25.14 -44.94 -53.64
N MET A 226 25.69 -46.06 -53.19
CA MET A 226 26.97 -46.30 -52.51
C MET A 226 27.72 -47.28 -53.47
N PRO A 227 29.06 -47.45 -53.44
CA PRO A 227 29.79 -47.57 -52.17
C PRO A 227 31.31 -47.26 -52.17
N ASP A 228 31.88 -47.50 -50.97
CA ASP A 228 33.21 -48.01 -50.64
C ASP A 228 34.48 -47.13 -50.71
N GLU A 229 34.95 -46.84 -49.48
CA GLU A 229 36.27 -47.17 -48.93
C GLU A 229 37.41 -47.47 -49.92
N TYR A 230 38.50 -46.68 -49.88
CA TYR A 230 39.75 -47.12 -49.25
C TYR A 230 40.75 -45.97 -49.13
N THR A 231 41.37 -45.91 -47.96
CA THR A 231 42.45 -45.03 -47.52
C THR A 231 43.79 -45.35 -48.19
N SER A 232 44.49 -44.33 -48.71
CA SER A 232 45.96 -44.19 -48.72
C SER A 232 46.30 -42.78 -49.22
N ALA A 233 46.53 -41.80 -48.34
CA ALA A 233 47.81 -41.49 -47.72
C ALA A 233 48.94 -41.10 -48.70
N ARG A 234 49.42 -39.84 -48.49
CA ARG A 234 50.74 -39.24 -48.78
C ARG A 234 50.89 -38.41 -50.07
N ASP A 235 50.73 -37.10 -49.88
CA ASP A 235 51.71 -36.01 -50.08
C ASP A 235 52.77 -36.16 -51.19
N PRO A 236 53.04 -35.09 -51.98
CA PRO A 236 53.84 -33.99 -51.44
C PRO A 236 53.50 -32.55 -51.91
N SER A 237 53.71 -31.62 -50.97
CA SER A 237 54.41 -30.32 -51.07
C SER A 237 54.60 -29.66 -52.46
N THR A 238 53.88 -28.54 -52.65
CA THR A 238 54.28 -27.15 -53.04
C THR A 238 55.72 -26.83 -53.51
N PRO A 239 55.98 -25.61 -54.04
CA PRO A 239 55.18 -24.68 -54.88
C PRO A 239 56.03 -24.06 -56.03
N THR A 240 55.46 -23.21 -56.90
CA THR A 240 56.07 -21.95 -57.43
C THR A 240 55.19 -21.31 -58.52
N VAL A 241 54.72 -20.05 -58.35
CA VAL A 241 55.17 -18.81 -59.06
C VAL A 241 54.39 -18.61 -60.39
N GLU A 242 53.71 -17.51 -60.77
CA GLU A 242 53.88 -16.06 -60.55
C GLU A 242 52.67 -15.24 -61.09
N ASN A 243 52.62 -13.93 -60.75
CA ASN A 243 51.96 -12.77 -61.41
C ASN A 243 50.50 -12.43 -61.07
N GLU A 244 50.10 -11.18 -60.78
CA GLU A 244 50.73 -9.85 -60.97
C GLU A 244 49.98 -8.78 -60.13
N ALA A 245 50.72 -7.77 -59.63
CA ALA A 245 50.39 -6.36 -59.26
C ALA A 245 48.97 -5.96 -58.79
N ASP A 246 48.79 -5.44 -57.57
CA ASP A 246 48.93 -4.02 -57.13
C ASP A 246 48.16 -3.00 -58.00
N ALA A 247 47.31 -2.07 -57.54
CA ALA A 247 46.80 -1.68 -56.23
C ALA A 247 45.61 -0.71 -56.44
N LYS A 248 44.56 -0.78 -55.60
CA LYS A 248 43.66 0.33 -55.19
C LYS A 248 42.68 -0.12 -54.09
N THR A 249 42.91 0.37 -52.88
CA THR A 249 42.10 0.34 -51.63
C THR A 249 40.68 0.93 -51.78
N PRO A 250 39.75 0.83 -50.78
CA PRO A 250 39.69 0.01 -49.57
C PRO A 250 38.40 -0.83 -49.43
N THR A 251 38.49 -2.02 -48.82
CA THR A 251 37.35 -2.91 -48.60
C THR A 251 36.39 -2.42 -47.51
N LYS A 252 35.13 -2.60 -47.86
CA LYS A 252 33.89 -2.40 -47.15
C LYS A 252 33.78 -3.33 -45.94
N GLU A 253 33.37 -2.74 -44.82
CA GLU A 253 32.54 -3.29 -43.73
C GLU A 253 32.66 -4.79 -43.43
N THR A 254 33.47 -5.11 -42.43
CA THR A 254 33.30 -6.34 -41.66
C THR A 254 32.03 -6.19 -40.83
N ALA A 255 30.97 -6.90 -41.21
CA ALA A 255 29.76 -7.02 -40.42
C ALA A 255 30.11 -7.56 -39.01
N PRO A 256 29.73 -6.88 -37.91
CA PRO A 256 29.91 -7.43 -36.58
C PRO A 256 28.87 -8.52 -36.35
N LYS A 257 29.32 -9.63 -35.76
CA LYS A 257 28.46 -10.70 -35.23
C LYS A 257 27.35 -10.09 -34.35
N PRO A 258 26.13 -10.62 -34.35
CA PRO A 258 25.06 -10.11 -33.50
C PRO A 258 25.40 -10.37 -32.03
N GLU A 259 25.89 -9.34 -31.34
CA GLU A 259 25.95 -9.33 -29.88
C GLU A 259 24.51 -9.31 -29.35
N LEU A 260 24.16 -10.32 -28.57
CA LEU A 260 22.90 -10.43 -27.86
C LEU A 260 22.67 -9.17 -27.00
N PRO A 261 21.57 -8.41 -27.17
CA PRO A 261 21.29 -7.19 -26.40
C PRO A 261 21.19 -7.37 -24.88
N ARG A 262 21.05 -8.62 -24.38
CA ARG A 262 20.56 -8.94 -23.03
C ARG A 262 21.63 -8.87 -21.92
N GLU A 263 22.90 -9.17 -22.20
CA GLU A 263 23.93 -9.07 -21.17
C GLU A 263 24.24 -7.61 -20.81
N LYS A 264 24.24 -6.71 -21.81
CA LYS A 264 24.53 -5.29 -21.63
C LYS A 264 23.56 -4.61 -20.67
N ASP A 265 22.27 -4.97 -20.72
CA ASP A 265 21.25 -4.41 -19.84
C ASP A 265 21.41 -4.88 -18.38
N GLY A 266 21.81 -6.14 -18.16
CA GLY A 266 22.13 -6.66 -16.83
C GLY A 266 23.34 -5.99 -16.17
N TYR A 267 24.41 -5.74 -16.95
CA TYR A 267 25.58 -4.98 -16.46
C TYR A 267 25.22 -3.52 -16.09
N LYS A 268 24.26 -2.93 -16.80
CA LYS A 268 23.76 -1.59 -16.53
C LYS A 268 22.99 -1.51 -15.21
N ILE A 269 22.10 -2.47 -14.92
CA ILE A 269 21.36 -2.57 -13.65
C ILE A 269 22.33 -2.71 -12.46
N LYS A 270 23.35 -3.58 -12.56
CA LYS A 270 24.38 -3.75 -11.52
C LYS A 270 25.17 -2.46 -11.28
N GLY A 271 25.50 -1.73 -12.35
CA GLY A 271 26.17 -0.43 -12.27
C GLY A 271 25.33 0.63 -11.56
N GLU A 272 24.06 0.78 -11.96
CA GLU A 272 23.10 1.71 -11.35
C GLU A 272 22.87 1.37 -9.87
N LEU A 273 22.68 0.09 -9.52
CA LEU A 273 22.55 -0.36 -8.13
C LEU A 273 23.79 -0.03 -7.29
N LYS A 274 25.00 -0.23 -7.84
CA LYS A 274 26.24 0.07 -7.13
C LYS A 274 26.38 1.57 -6.85
N ALA A 275 26.02 2.42 -7.80
CA ALA A 275 26.04 3.87 -7.63
C ALA A 275 25.07 4.30 -6.52
N LEU A 276 23.83 3.78 -6.55
CA LEU A 276 22.82 4.07 -5.52
C LEU A 276 23.24 3.62 -4.12
N LYS A 277 23.83 2.42 -3.99
CA LYS A 277 24.34 1.93 -2.70
C LYS A 277 25.45 2.80 -2.14
N GLU A 278 26.30 3.36 -3.01
CA GLU A 278 27.34 4.27 -2.58
C GLU A 278 26.77 5.61 -2.11
N GLU A 279 25.71 6.11 -2.76
CA GLU A 279 24.98 7.28 -2.28
C GLU A 279 24.33 7.02 -0.91
N LEU A 280 23.70 5.86 -0.71
CA LEU A 280 23.12 5.48 0.58
C LEU A 280 24.18 5.46 1.69
N ARG A 281 25.38 4.91 1.42
CA ARG A 281 26.49 4.94 2.38
C ARG A 281 26.97 6.35 2.72
N LYS A 282 27.00 7.26 1.73
CA LYS A 282 27.34 8.67 1.97
C LYS A 282 26.31 9.39 2.83
N ILE A 283 25.04 8.98 2.76
CA ILE A 283 23.99 9.51 3.64
C ILE A 283 24.13 8.90 5.03
N ASP A 284 24.36 7.58 5.12
CA ASP A 284 24.55 6.86 6.38
C ASP A 284 25.77 7.35 7.16
N SER A 285 26.87 7.69 6.48
CA SER A 285 28.08 8.23 7.12
C SER A 285 27.88 9.59 7.80
N LYS A 286 26.73 10.25 7.58
CA LYS A 286 26.36 11.48 8.30
C LYS A 286 25.74 11.19 9.66
N ARG A 287 25.41 9.92 9.96
CA ARG A 287 24.88 9.52 11.26
C ARG A 287 26.01 9.30 12.25
N VAL A 288 25.76 9.66 13.50
CA VAL A 288 26.60 9.35 14.67
C VAL A 288 25.74 8.52 15.61
N ASP A 289 26.23 7.34 16.01
CA ASP A 289 25.49 6.35 16.82
C ASP A 289 24.08 6.02 16.27
N GLY A 290 23.97 5.95 14.94
CA GLY A 290 22.71 5.65 14.24
C GLY A 290 21.73 6.83 14.16
N LYS A 291 22.14 8.03 14.59
CA LYS A 291 21.30 9.24 14.64
C LYS A 291 21.85 10.35 13.74
N PHE A 292 20.96 11.08 13.06
CA PHE A 292 21.35 12.33 12.40
C PHE A 292 21.40 13.42 13.46
N LEU A 293 22.47 14.22 13.46
CA LEU A 293 22.68 15.27 14.44
C LEU A 293 22.53 16.64 13.78
N GLY A 294 21.82 17.53 14.46
CA GLY A 294 21.74 18.94 14.11
C GLY A 294 22.81 19.80 14.81
N PRO A 295 22.77 21.14 14.63
CA PRO A 295 23.63 22.11 15.26
C PRO A 295 23.69 21.88 16.77
N GLY A 296 24.90 21.75 17.30
CA GLY A 296 25.12 21.48 18.73
C GLY A 296 24.99 20.01 19.15
N GLY A 297 24.88 19.06 18.20
CA GLY A 297 24.83 17.63 18.51
C GLY A 297 23.48 17.14 19.01
N MET A 298 22.43 17.94 18.85
CA MET A 298 21.06 17.56 19.21
C MET A 298 20.44 16.68 18.12
N VAL A 299 19.58 15.75 18.53
CA VAL A 299 18.80 14.92 17.60
C VAL A 299 17.63 15.77 17.07
N PRO A 300 17.53 16.02 15.76
CA PRO A 300 16.43 16.81 15.23
C PRO A 300 15.08 16.10 15.38
N ALA A 301 14.02 16.89 15.49
CA ALA A 301 12.65 16.38 15.45
C ALA A 301 12.41 15.62 14.12
N SER A 302 11.64 14.54 14.19
CA SER A 302 11.30 13.70 13.04
C SER A 302 12.47 13.00 12.33
N GLN A 303 13.62 12.84 13.01
CA GLN A 303 14.72 12.02 12.53
C GLN A 303 14.29 10.59 12.17
N ALA A 304 13.34 10.02 12.91
CA ALA A 304 12.82 8.67 12.70
C ALA A 304 12.35 8.43 11.25
N ILE A 305 11.78 9.45 10.60
CA ILE A 305 11.32 9.38 9.21
C ILE A 305 12.49 9.12 8.26
N CYS A 306 13.56 9.91 8.38
CA CYS A 306 14.77 9.74 7.57
C CYS A 306 15.53 8.45 7.95
N SER A 307 15.47 8.05 9.23
CA SER A 307 16.01 6.78 9.73
C SER A 307 15.39 5.58 9.04
N SER A 308 14.06 5.46 9.16
CA SER A 308 13.25 4.43 8.52
C SER A 308 13.40 4.43 7.01
N LEU A 309 13.33 5.60 6.36
CA LEU A 309 13.46 5.69 4.90
C LEU A 309 14.83 5.22 4.38
N LEU A 310 15.92 5.52 5.08
CA LEU A 310 17.25 5.03 4.72
C LEU A 310 17.34 3.51 4.85
N GLU A 311 16.80 2.96 5.94
CA GLU A 311 16.77 1.51 6.18
C GLU A 311 15.97 0.80 5.08
N GLU A 312 14.80 1.34 4.70
CA GLU A 312 14.00 0.83 3.59
C GLU A 312 14.76 0.88 2.26
N CYS A 313 15.49 1.96 1.98
CA CYS A 313 16.33 2.03 0.78
C CYS A 313 17.42 0.96 0.77
N PHE A 314 18.08 0.73 1.90
CA PHE A 314 19.07 -0.35 2.01
C PHE A 314 18.43 -1.72 1.82
N ASP A 315 17.27 -1.97 2.44
CA ASP A 315 16.53 -3.22 2.29
C ASP A 315 16.19 -3.52 0.83
N ILE A 316 15.63 -2.55 0.10
CA ILE A 316 15.34 -2.69 -1.34
C ILE A 316 16.64 -2.96 -2.12
N ALA A 317 17.72 -2.23 -1.83
CA ALA A 317 18.99 -2.42 -2.51
C ALA A 317 19.67 -3.78 -2.21
N GLN A 318 19.42 -4.37 -1.04
CA GLN A 318 19.89 -5.72 -0.72
C GLN A 318 19.00 -6.79 -1.37
N GLU A 319 17.69 -6.56 -1.46
CA GLU A 319 16.73 -7.44 -2.16
C GLU A 319 17.09 -7.58 -3.64
N ILE A 320 17.27 -6.47 -4.36
CA ILE A 320 17.67 -6.47 -5.79
C ILE A 320 18.97 -7.27 -5.97
N ARG A 321 19.95 -7.05 -5.09
CA ARG A 321 21.21 -7.79 -5.15
C ARG A 321 21.01 -9.29 -4.88
N ALA A 322 20.19 -9.64 -3.90
CA ALA A 322 19.93 -11.04 -3.54
C ALA A 322 19.21 -11.77 -4.68
N GLN A 323 18.27 -11.09 -5.35
CA GLN A 323 17.58 -11.58 -6.53
C GLN A 323 18.54 -11.83 -7.69
N ASP A 324 19.51 -10.94 -7.92
CA ASP A 324 20.55 -11.18 -8.94
C ASP A 324 21.50 -12.33 -8.57
N ASP A 325 21.99 -12.38 -7.32
CA ASP A 325 22.88 -13.44 -6.83
C ASP A 325 22.20 -14.83 -6.79
N SER A 326 20.85 -14.88 -6.71
CA SER A 326 20.09 -16.14 -6.76
C SER A 326 20.34 -16.95 -8.03
N LYS A 327 20.66 -16.28 -9.14
CA LYS A 327 21.00 -16.89 -10.45
C LYS A 327 22.33 -17.64 -10.40
N HIS A 328 23.15 -17.38 -9.38
CA HIS A 328 24.52 -17.88 -9.25
C HIS A 328 24.69 -18.83 -8.05
N VAL A 329 23.58 -19.32 -7.47
CA VAL A 329 23.62 -20.31 -6.39
C VAL A 329 24.12 -21.64 -6.93
N ALA A 330 25.19 -22.15 -6.33
CA ALA A 330 25.74 -23.46 -6.69
C ALA A 330 24.71 -24.58 -6.42
N SER A 331 24.73 -25.63 -7.24
CA SER A 331 23.82 -26.78 -7.10
C SER A 331 23.91 -27.46 -5.73
N SER A 332 25.09 -27.49 -5.13
CA SER A 332 25.33 -28.02 -3.78
C SER A 332 24.60 -27.24 -2.68
N LEU A 333 24.37 -25.94 -2.89
CA LEU A 333 23.69 -25.06 -1.94
C LEU A 333 22.20 -24.85 -2.26
N LYS A 334 21.74 -25.34 -3.41
CA LYS A 334 20.36 -25.19 -3.87
C LYS A 334 19.33 -25.71 -2.85
N PRO A 335 19.51 -26.87 -2.19
CA PRO A 335 18.56 -27.33 -1.16
C PRO A 335 18.39 -26.36 0.01
N ILE A 336 19.49 -25.69 0.43
CA ILE A 336 19.46 -24.70 1.51
C ILE A 336 18.74 -23.44 1.03
N TYR A 337 19.03 -22.99 -0.19
CA TYR A 337 18.37 -21.84 -0.81
C TYR A 337 16.86 -22.06 -0.96
N ASP A 338 16.44 -23.23 -1.46
CA ASP A 338 15.03 -23.55 -1.68
C ASP A 338 14.28 -23.57 -0.33
N ARG A 339 14.84 -24.22 0.72
CA ARG A 339 14.25 -24.23 2.08
C ARG A 339 14.16 -22.83 2.71
N LEU A 340 15.20 -22.00 2.56
CA LEU A 340 15.17 -20.61 3.06
C LEU A 340 14.15 -19.75 2.32
N SER A 341 13.99 -19.96 1.01
CA SER A 341 13.02 -19.23 0.18
C SER A 341 11.58 -19.60 0.55
N GLU A 342 11.31 -20.88 0.80
CA GLU A 342 10.01 -21.37 1.26
C GLU A 342 9.64 -20.79 2.63
N ILE A 343 10.55 -20.89 3.62
CA ILE A 343 10.36 -20.28 4.95
C ILE A 343 10.08 -18.78 4.84
N ARG A 344 10.82 -18.08 3.97
CA ARG A 344 10.61 -16.65 3.74
C ARG A 344 9.20 -16.37 3.23
N GLN A 345 8.76 -17.11 2.21
CA GLN A 345 7.45 -16.92 1.59
C GLN A 345 6.31 -17.13 2.60
N GLU A 346 6.41 -18.17 3.42
CA GLU A 346 5.45 -18.44 4.50
C GLU A 346 5.42 -17.31 5.54
N LEU A 347 6.59 -16.85 6.00
CA LEU A 347 6.68 -15.73 6.95
C LEU A 347 6.14 -14.42 6.37
N GLU A 348 6.38 -14.13 5.09
CA GLU A 348 5.82 -12.96 4.39
C GLU A 348 4.29 -13.05 4.29
N GLN A 349 3.75 -14.24 4.02
CA GLN A 349 2.31 -14.48 4.02
C GLN A 349 1.71 -14.22 5.41
N LEU A 350 2.35 -14.71 6.48
CA LEU A 350 1.92 -14.46 7.85
C LEU A 350 1.88 -12.96 8.20
N VAL A 351 2.87 -12.18 7.75
CA VAL A 351 2.90 -10.71 7.93
C VAL A 351 1.70 -10.03 7.27
N LEU A 352 1.24 -10.55 6.13
CA LEU A 352 0.10 -10.01 5.39
C LEU A 352 -1.24 -10.43 6.00
N THR A 353 -1.38 -11.67 6.48
CA THR A 353 -2.71 -12.25 6.81
C THR A 353 -2.98 -12.49 8.30
N HIS A 354 -1.96 -12.59 9.18
CA HIS A 354 -2.12 -13.11 10.55
C HIS A 354 -1.67 -12.16 11.67
N ARG A 355 -2.05 -10.88 11.61
CA ARG A 355 -1.63 -9.89 12.63
C ARG A 355 -2.23 -10.09 14.04
N TRP A 356 -3.29 -10.88 14.21
CA TRP A 356 -4.06 -10.93 15.48
C TRP A 356 -4.26 -12.32 16.11
N SER A 357 -3.54 -13.35 15.65
CA SER A 357 -3.74 -14.73 16.17
C SER A 357 -2.46 -15.57 16.23
N LEU A 358 -1.28 -14.95 16.10
CA LEU A 358 -0.02 -15.68 15.99
C LEU A 358 0.60 -15.89 17.38
N ARG A 359 0.84 -17.15 17.76
CA ARG A 359 1.49 -17.49 19.04
C ARG A 359 3.00 -17.54 18.88
N GLU A 360 3.73 -17.34 19.98
CA GLU A 360 5.18 -17.55 20.00
C GLU A 360 5.57 -18.98 19.58
N THR A 361 4.77 -19.98 19.96
CA THR A 361 4.95 -21.38 19.56
C THR A 361 4.83 -21.61 18.05
N ASP A 362 3.97 -20.86 17.37
CA ASP A 362 3.77 -21.00 15.92
C ASP A 362 5.01 -20.49 15.16
N LEU A 363 5.68 -19.46 15.71
CA LEU A 363 6.95 -18.91 15.20
C LEU A 363 8.19 -19.72 15.63
N TRP A 364 8.07 -20.52 16.69
CA TRP A 364 9.17 -21.31 17.21
C TRP A 364 9.67 -22.37 16.23
N ASN A 365 8.76 -23.03 15.49
CA ASN A 365 9.14 -24.02 14.46
C ASN A 365 9.99 -23.41 13.34
N TYR A 366 9.65 -22.18 12.92
CA TYR A 366 10.46 -21.41 11.98
C TYR A 366 11.82 -21.06 12.57
N SER A 367 11.84 -20.60 13.82
CA SER A 367 13.07 -20.27 14.53
C SER A 367 14.01 -21.49 14.64
N LEU A 368 13.47 -22.67 14.97
CA LEU A 368 14.24 -23.91 15.04
C LEU A 368 14.78 -24.31 13.66
N SER A 369 13.95 -24.25 12.61
CA SER A 369 14.38 -24.54 11.24
C SER A 369 15.49 -23.61 10.77
N LEU A 370 15.42 -22.32 11.10
CA LEU A 370 16.49 -21.37 10.78
C LEU A 370 17.75 -21.65 11.59
N GLN A 371 17.66 -22.07 12.85
CA GLN A 371 18.82 -22.46 13.66
C GLN A 371 19.50 -23.72 13.11
N GLU A 372 18.75 -24.70 12.63
CA GLU A 372 19.31 -25.87 11.96
C GLU A 372 20.13 -25.47 10.72
N ILE A 373 19.57 -24.60 9.88
CA ILE A 373 20.26 -24.08 8.69
C ILE A 373 21.50 -23.28 9.11
N ASP A 374 21.39 -22.46 10.16
CA ASP A 374 22.48 -21.64 10.68
C ASP A 374 23.69 -22.48 11.13
N LYS A 375 23.42 -23.64 11.76
CA LYS A 375 24.41 -24.62 12.21
C LYS A 375 25.17 -25.31 11.08
N MET A 376 24.65 -25.30 9.85
CA MET A 376 25.36 -25.84 8.69
C MET A 376 26.54 -24.97 8.25
N ARG A 377 26.69 -23.78 8.82
CA ARG A 377 27.76 -22.84 8.47
C ARG A 377 29.05 -23.13 9.23
N VAL A 378 30.17 -23.01 8.53
CA VAL A 378 31.52 -23.06 9.11
C VAL A 378 32.17 -21.69 8.89
N ASP A 379 32.65 -21.05 9.95
CA ASP A 379 33.16 -19.67 9.95
C ASP A 379 32.20 -18.64 9.32
N GLY A 380 30.90 -18.83 9.56
CA GLY A 380 29.84 -17.95 9.03
C GLY A 380 29.53 -18.12 7.54
N LYS A 381 30.03 -19.18 6.89
CA LYS A 381 29.76 -19.48 5.47
C LYS A 381 29.22 -20.90 5.28
N PHE A 382 28.40 -21.10 4.26
CA PHE A 382 27.92 -22.42 3.87
C PHE A 382 29.00 -23.14 3.04
N VAL A 383 29.28 -24.39 3.39
CA VAL A 383 30.27 -25.22 2.70
C VAL A 383 29.58 -26.37 1.97
N ASP A 384 30.21 -26.88 0.91
CA ASP A 384 29.78 -28.10 0.24
C ASP A 384 30.33 -29.37 0.91
N SER A 385 30.04 -30.53 0.35
CA SER A 385 30.50 -31.84 0.83
C SER A 385 32.03 -31.96 0.92
N ASP A 386 32.76 -31.13 0.16
CA ASP A 386 34.21 -31.12 0.08
C ASP A 386 34.83 -30.04 0.99
N GLY A 387 34.01 -29.30 1.75
CA GLY A 387 34.45 -28.22 2.63
C GLY A 387 34.80 -26.92 1.89
N ASN A 388 34.53 -26.84 0.59
CA ASN A 388 34.76 -25.63 -0.19
C ASN A 388 33.65 -24.61 0.04
N ARG A 389 33.84 -23.39 -0.46
CA ARG A 389 32.90 -22.27 -0.33
C ARG A 389 32.29 -21.95 -1.71
N PRO A 390 31.13 -22.53 -2.06
CA PRO A 390 30.50 -22.32 -3.37
C PRO A 390 29.97 -20.90 -3.56
N SER A 391 29.67 -20.52 -4.81
CA SER A 391 28.97 -19.27 -5.15
C SER A 391 27.52 -19.27 -4.63
N GLY A 392 26.96 -18.08 -4.39
CA GLY A 392 25.61 -17.92 -3.82
C GLY A 392 25.55 -17.69 -2.30
N GLN A 393 26.71 -17.53 -1.63
CA GLN A 393 26.77 -17.27 -0.19
C GLN A 393 25.96 -16.05 0.26
N TYR A 394 26.03 -14.97 -0.54
CA TYR A 394 25.39 -13.71 -0.18
C TYR A 394 23.87 -13.85 -0.08
N VAL A 395 23.22 -14.45 -1.09
CA VAL A 395 21.76 -14.62 -1.11
C VAL A 395 21.29 -15.54 0.02
N LEU A 396 22.03 -16.59 0.36
CA LEU A 396 21.70 -17.47 1.49
C LEU A 396 21.76 -16.73 2.84
N LEU A 397 22.83 -15.96 3.08
CA LEU A 397 22.98 -15.17 4.30
C LEU A 397 21.94 -14.04 4.38
N TYR A 398 21.61 -13.44 3.24
CA TYR A 398 20.54 -12.45 3.13
C TYR A 398 19.19 -13.06 3.49
N LEU A 399 18.82 -14.19 2.88
CA LEU A 399 17.56 -14.88 3.15
C LEU A 399 17.46 -15.29 4.62
N LEU A 400 18.53 -15.88 5.18
CA LEU A 400 18.57 -16.26 6.58
C LEU A 400 18.33 -15.07 7.52
N ARG A 401 19.02 -13.94 7.30
CA ARG A 401 18.80 -12.71 8.06
C ARG A 401 17.38 -12.16 7.86
N ARG A 402 16.87 -12.20 6.63
CA ARG A 402 15.52 -11.72 6.29
C ARG A 402 14.46 -12.54 7.02
N CYS A 403 14.58 -13.87 7.06
CA CYS A 403 13.67 -14.74 7.79
C CYS A 403 13.69 -14.44 9.30
N TYR A 404 14.88 -14.31 9.91
CA TYR A 404 14.96 -13.89 11.31
C TYR A 404 14.36 -12.50 11.56
N GLY A 405 14.57 -11.55 10.65
CA GLY A 405 13.97 -10.22 10.72
C GLY A 405 12.43 -10.24 10.59
N LEU A 406 11.89 -11.11 9.74
CA LEU A 406 10.44 -11.33 9.63
C LEU A 406 9.87 -11.95 10.90
N ILE A 407 10.54 -12.93 11.50
CA ILE A 407 10.14 -13.50 12.80
C ILE A 407 10.15 -12.42 13.88
N TYR A 408 11.21 -11.62 13.97
CA TYR A 408 11.28 -10.53 14.95
C TYR A 408 10.17 -9.48 14.73
N ARG A 409 9.90 -9.12 13.48
CA ARG A 409 8.79 -8.22 13.13
C ARG A 409 7.45 -8.83 13.54
N LEU A 410 7.24 -10.11 13.24
CA LEU A 410 6.03 -10.82 13.62
C LEU A 410 5.88 -10.83 15.14
N LEU A 411 6.91 -11.27 15.90
CA LEU A 411 6.92 -11.28 17.37
C LEU A 411 6.68 -9.90 17.99
N SER A 412 7.25 -8.84 17.43
CA SER A 412 7.05 -7.47 17.94
C SER A 412 5.69 -6.87 17.56
N SER A 413 5.04 -7.40 16.52
CA SER A 413 3.70 -6.99 16.09
C SER A 413 2.58 -7.88 16.61
N SER A 414 2.89 -9.12 16.98
CA SER A 414 1.98 -10.09 17.55
C SER A 414 2.03 -9.95 19.06
N GLU A 415 0.91 -9.52 19.64
CA GLU A 415 0.69 -9.62 21.08
C GLU A 415 0.17 -11.03 21.36
N PRO A 416 0.99 -11.96 21.90
CA PRO A 416 0.60 -13.36 21.98
C PRO A 416 -0.41 -13.52 23.12
N VAL A 417 -1.70 -13.54 22.77
CA VAL A 417 -2.77 -13.95 23.69
C VAL A 417 -3.07 -15.42 23.42
N SER A 418 -2.87 -16.25 24.45
CA SER A 418 -3.18 -17.69 24.41
C SER A 418 -4.65 -17.96 24.01
N GLU A 419 -4.93 -19.13 23.44
CA GLU A 419 -6.29 -19.51 23.01
C GLU A 419 -7.32 -19.44 24.14
N GLU A 420 -6.89 -19.70 25.38
CA GLU A 420 -7.73 -19.64 26.58
C GLU A 420 -8.20 -18.20 26.89
N LEU A 421 -7.37 -17.21 26.56
CA LEU A 421 -7.67 -15.79 26.79
C LEU A 421 -8.27 -15.10 25.56
N MET A 422 -8.25 -15.75 24.39
CA MET A 422 -8.75 -15.19 23.13
C MET A 422 -10.24 -14.80 23.17
N PRO A 423 -11.16 -15.57 23.79
CA PRO A 423 -12.55 -15.14 23.94
C PRO A 423 -12.69 -13.85 24.75
N ILE A 424 -11.85 -13.68 25.78
CA ILE A 424 -11.83 -12.51 26.65
C ILE A 424 -11.26 -11.30 25.89
N ALA A 425 -10.13 -11.48 25.20
CA ALA A 425 -9.50 -10.43 24.39
C ALA A 425 -10.41 -9.92 23.25
N ASN A 426 -11.12 -10.82 22.58
CA ASN A 426 -12.10 -10.45 21.55
C ASN A 426 -13.28 -9.65 22.13
N LYS A 427 -13.75 -10.06 23.32
CA LYS A 427 -14.83 -9.36 24.02
C LYS A 427 -14.41 -7.95 24.44
N LEU A 428 -13.23 -7.79 25.05
CA LEU A 428 -12.66 -6.50 25.40
C LEU A 428 -12.44 -5.61 24.18
N SER A 429 -11.94 -6.16 23.08
CA SER A 429 -11.74 -5.40 21.84
C SER A 429 -13.05 -4.86 21.27
N THR A 430 -14.13 -5.65 21.38
CA THR A 430 -15.47 -5.22 20.95
C THR A 430 -16.00 -4.12 21.87
N VAL A 431 -15.87 -4.30 23.19
CA VAL A 431 -16.31 -3.30 24.18
C VAL A 431 -15.54 -1.98 23.99
N LYS A 432 -14.22 -2.04 23.85
CA LYS A 432 -13.36 -0.88 23.57
C LYS A 432 -13.80 -0.11 22.33
N LYS A 433 -14.10 -0.82 21.23
CA LYS A 433 -14.59 -0.18 19.99
C LYS A 433 -15.91 0.53 20.22
N CYS A 434 -16.87 -0.13 20.86
CA CYS A 434 -18.17 0.49 21.16
C CYS A 434 -18.04 1.71 22.08
N LEU A 435 -17.22 1.64 23.14
CA LEU A 435 -16.98 2.78 24.03
C LEU A 435 -16.32 3.96 23.30
N ASN A 436 -15.35 3.70 22.41
CA ASN A 436 -14.74 4.74 21.59
C ASN A 436 -15.71 5.35 20.57
N GLU A 437 -16.64 4.56 20.03
CA GLU A 437 -17.70 5.10 19.16
C GLU A 437 -18.66 6.01 19.96
N VAL A 438 -19.05 5.61 21.17
CA VAL A 438 -19.85 6.46 22.07
C VAL A 438 -19.13 7.77 22.38
N LEU A 439 -17.84 7.71 22.70
CA LEU A 439 -16.99 8.89 22.96
C LEU A 439 -16.85 9.79 21.73
N LYS A 440 -16.67 9.20 20.54
CA LYS A 440 -16.38 9.95 19.32
C LYS A 440 -17.61 10.64 18.74
N TYR A 441 -18.74 9.95 18.71
CA TYR A 441 -19.91 10.47 18.01
C TYR A 441 -20.72 11.42 18.88
N GLY A 442 -20.71 11.26 20.20
CA GLY A 442 -21.47 12.11 21.11
C GLY A 442 -22.98 12.03 20.87
N GLY A 443 -23.77 12.15 21.91
CA GLY A 443 -25.23 12.07 21.81
C GLY A 443 -25.89 12.19 23.18
N PRO A 444 -27.22 12.28 23.27
CA PRO A 444 -27.95 12.31 24.54
C PRO A 444 -27.97 10.90 25.15
N PHE A 445 -26.78 10.36 25.41
CA PHE A 445 -26.63 9.12 26.16
C PHE A 445 -26.96 9.44 27.62
N SER A 446 -27.59 8.49 28.30
CA SER A 446 -27.77 8.52 29.75
C SER A 446 -26.75 7.58 30.39
N PRO A 447 -26.36 7.79 31.67
CA PRO A 447 -25.48 6.85 32.39
C PRO A 447 -25.99 5.40 32.35
N ARG A 448 -27.30 5.22 32.14
CA ARG A 448 -27.97 3.93 31.97
C ARG A 448 -27.59 3.20 30.68
N ASP A 449 -27.26 3.92 29.61
CA ASP A 449 -26.85 3.36 28.31
C ASP A 449 -25.45 2.74 28.37
N LEU A 450 -24.66 3.08 29.40
CA LEU A 450 -23.35 2.47 29.66
C LEU A 450 -23.45 1.11 30.39
N TYR A 451 -24.61 0.77 30.95
CA TYR A 451 -24.82 -0.44 31.75
C TYR A 451 -24.43 -1.76 31.04
N PRO A 452 -24.73 -1.96 29.74
CA PRO A 452 -24.31 -3.18 29.03
C PRO A 452 -22.78 -3.36 29.00
N TYR A 453 -22.03 -2.27 28.92
CA TYR A 453 -20.57 -2.30 28.94
C TYR A 453 -20.03 -2.56 30.35
N GLN A 454 -20.60 -1.91 31.37
CA GLN A 454 -20.26 -2.19 32.78
C GLN A 454 -20.49 -3.66 33.12
N LEU A 455 -21.63 -4.22 32.72
CA LEU A 455 -21.95 -5.63 32.95
C LEU A 455 -20.97 -6.56 32.23
N ALA A 456 -20.59 -6.23 30.99
CA ALA A 456 -19.62 -7.02 30.23
C ALA A 456 -18.23 -7.00 30.87
N LEU A 457 -17.76 -5.84 31.34
CA LEU A 457 -16.48 -5.71 32.05
C LEU A 457 -16.51 -6.43 33.40
N TYR A 458 -17.61 -6.32 34.16
CA TYR A 458 -17.82 -7.05 35.41
C TYR A 458 -17.79 -8.57 35.21
N GLN A 459 -18.43 -9.08 34.15
CA GLN A 459 -18.40 -10.50 33.81
C GLN A 459 -16.97 -10.97 33.54
N ILE A 460 -16.19 -10.18 32.80
CA ILE A 460 -14.78 -10.49 32.53
C ILE A 460 -13.96 -10.45 33.82
N ASP A 461 -14.19 -9.45 34.68
CA ASP A 461 -13.51 -9.34 35.97
C ASP A 461 -13.78 -10.52 36.89
N SER A 462 -15.01 -11.03 36.89
CA SER A 462 -15.41 -12.18 37.70
C SER A 462 -14.72 -13.48 37.30
N MET A 463 -14.12 -13.54 36.10
CA MET A 463 -13.33 -14.69 35.63
C MET A 463 -11.91 -14.69 36.22
N ARG A 464 -11.47 -13.61 36.88
CA ARG A 464 -10.14 -13.52 37.50
C ARG A 464 -10.13 -14.14 38.90
N LYS A 465 -9.03 -14.81 39.25
CA LYS A 465 -8.70 -15.30 40.59
C LYS A 465 -7.42 -14.60 41.05
N ASP A 466 -7.45 -13.98 42.23
CA ASP A 466 -6.32 -13.20 42.78
C ASP A 466 -5.77 -12.16 41.79
N GLY A 467 -6.67 -11.51 41.05
CA GLY A 467 -6.33 -10.49 40.05
C GLY A 467 -5.78 -11.04 38.73
N LYS A 468 -5.79 -12.37 38.52
CA LYS A 468 -5.23 -13.04 37.34
C LYS A 468 -6.27 -13.97 36.68
N PHE A 469 -6.34 -14.01 35.36
CA PHE A 469 -6.99 -15.11 34.65
C PHE A 469 -6.14 -16.38 34.77
N VAL A 470 -6.76 -17.50 35.11
CA VAL A 470 -6.08 -18.78 35.37
C VAL A 470 -6.63 -19.83 34.41
N GLY A 471 -5.74 -20.55 33.73
CA GLY A 471 -6.07 -21.59 32.78
C GLY A 471 -6.69 -22.82 33.42
N VAL A 472 -7.15 -23.75 32.58
CA VAL A 472 -7.84 -24.99 33.03
C VAL A 472 -6.91 -25.88 33.86
N ASP A 473 -5.61 -25.81 33.60
CA ASP A 473 -4.55 -26.54 34.29
C ASP A 473 -4.01 -25.82 35.55
N GLY A 474 -4.57 -24.66 35.89
CA GLY A 474 -4.13 -23.86 37.03
C GLY A 474 -2.92 -22.96 36.76
N THR A 475 -2.42 -22.91 35.51
CA THR A 475 -1.32 -22.03 35.13
C THR A 475 -1.82 -20.63 34.75
N ILE A 476 -0.90 -19.66 34.69
CA ILE A 476 -1.22 -18.31 34.20
C ILE A 476 -1.02 -18.31 32.68
N PRO A 477 -2.08 -18.11 31.87
CA PRO A 477 -1.95 -18.18 30.43
C PRO A 477 -1.12 -17.02 29.87
N GLU A 478 -0.43 -17.27 28.76
CA GLU A 478 0.35 -16.26 28.04
C GLU A 478 -0.56 -15.14 27.48
N GLY A 479 -0.07 -13.89 27.51
CA GLY A 479 -0.83 -12.71 27.09
C GLY A 479 -1.68 -12.06 28.20
N GLN A 480 -1.59 -12.57 29.43
CA GLN A 480 -2.29 -12.04 30.60
C GLN A 480 -2.16 -10.53 30.78
N GLY A 481 -0.93 -9.99 30.72
CA GLY A 481 -0.66 -8.57 30.94
C GLY A 481 -1.41 -7.67 29.95
N ILE A 482 -1.59 -8.17 28.73
CA ILE A 482 -2.23 -7.46 27.62
C ILE A 482 -3.74 -7.43 27.83
N VAL A 483 -4.34 -8.57 28.17
CA VAL A 483 -5.77 -8.65 28.50
C VAL A 483 -6.09 -7.79 29.74
N MET A 484 -5.20 -7.76 30.73
CA MET A 484 -5.34 -6.87 31.88
C MET A 484 -5.23 -5.39 31.51
N ALA A 485 -4.28 -5.02 30.64
CA ALA A 485 -4.15 -3.65 30.15
C ALA A 485 -5.38 -3.21 29.36
N HIS A 486 -5.88 -4.03 28.44
CA HIS A 486 -7.12 -3.76 27.69
C HIS A 486 -8.35 -3.67 28.59
N LEU A 487 -8.44 -4.51 29.63
CA LEU A 487 -9.52 -4.47 30.60
C LEU A 487 -9.49 -3.16 31.40
N ASN A 488 -8.30 -2.75 31.87
CA ASN A 488 -8.12 -1.48 32.57
C ASN A 488 -8.45 -0.29 31.66
N GLU A 489 -7.98 -0.29 30.42
CA GLU A 489 -8.28 0.76 29.44
C GLU A 489 -9.78 0.86 29.14
N CYS A 490 -10.50 -0.27 29.07
CA CYS A 490 -11.96 -0.25 28.94
C CYS A 490 -12.64 0.34 30.18
N HIS A 491 -12.14 0.07 31.38
CA HIS A 491 -12.64 0.67 32.62
C HIS A 491 -12.36 2.17 32.66
N GLU A 492 -11.16 2.62 32.28
CA GLU A 492 -10.79 4.03 32.19
C GLU A 492 -11.67 4.78 31.16
N LEU A 493 -11.88 4.21 29.97
CA LEU A 493 -12.79 4.78 28.97
C LEU A 493 -14.23 4.91 29.48
N LEU A 494 -14.68 3.93 30.27
CA LEU A 494 -16.03 3.93 30.81
C LEU A 494 -16.21 4.97 31.92
N GLU A 495 -15.22 5.15 32.79
CA GLU A 495 -15.23 6.20 33.81
C GLU A 495 -15.14 7.59 33.19
N MET A 496 -14.23 7.81 32.23
CA MET A 496 -14.16 9.10 31.50
C MET A 496 -15.50 9.46 30.83
N LEU A 497 -16.20 8.47 30.26
CA LEU A 497 -17.52 8.70 29.67
C LEU A 497 -18.57 9.07 30.71
N LYS A 498 -18.55 8.46 31.90
CA LYS A 498 -19.49 8.83 32.98
C LYS A 498 -19.24 10.26 33.46
N GLU A 499 -17.98 10.61 33.72
CA GLU A 499 -17.60 11.95 34.17
C GLU A 499 -18.05 13.01 33.17
N ALA A 500 -17.80 12.80 31.87
CA ALA A 500 -18.26 13.70 30.82
C ALA A 500 -19.79 13.84 30.73
N MET A 501 -20.55 12.83 31.16
CA MET A 501 -22.01 12.85 31.17
C MET A 501 -22.57 13.51 32.44
N GLU A 502 -21.90 13.37 33.58
CA GLU A 502 -22.23 14.06 34.83
C GLU A 502 -21.96 15.57 34.73
N GLU A 503 -20.85 15.99 34.10
CA GLU A 503 -20.53 17.41 33.83
C GLU A 503 -21.59 18.09 32.94
N ALA A 504 -22.09 17.38 31.92
CA ALA A 504 -23.12 17.90 31.02
C ALA A 504 -24.51 18.03 31.68
N GLU A 505 -24.81 17.20 32.70
CA GLU A 505 -26.03 17.33 33.50
C GLU A 505 -25.96 18.54 34.45
N GLU A 506 -24.78 18.87 35.01
CA GLU A 506 -24.60 20.03 35.90
C GLU A 506 -24.68 21.39 35.19
N GLU A 507 -24.16 21.52 33.96
CA GLU A 507 -24.25 22.77 33.18
C GLU A 507 -25.68 23.13 32.76
N GLY A 508 -26.58 22.15 32.66
CA GLY A 508 -27.99 22.36 32.28
C GLY A 508 -28.88 22.97 33.37
N TYR A 509 -28.45 23.00 34.63
CA TYR A 509 -29.23 23.55 35.76
C TYR A 509 -28.92 25.02 36.08
N VAL A 510 -27.94 25.64 35.42
CA VAL A 510 -27.49 27.00 35.77
C VAL A 510 -28.28 28.10 35.04
N ASP A 511 -29.08 27.77 34.03
CA ASP A 511 -29.76 28.77 33.17
C ASP A 511 -31.25 29.04 33.50
N GLU A 512 -31.85 28.40 34.53
CA GLU A 512 -33.29 28.54 34.84
C GLU A 512 -33.65 29.40 36.08
N GLU A 513 -32.70 29.99 36.81
CA GLU A 513 -33.01 30.83 38.00
C GLU A 513 -32.57 32.31 37.88
N GLU A 514 -32.88 33.01 36.80
CA GLU A 514 -32.95 34.49 36.81
C GLU A 514 -34.13 35.04 35.95
N GLU A 515 -35.37 34.70 36.31
CA GLU A 515 -36.53 35.55 35.99
C GLU A 515 -36.91 36.39 37.22
N GLU A 516 -36.34 37.59 37.28
CA GLU A 516 -36.66 38.62 38.28
C GLU A 516 -38.12 39.08 38.11
N TYR A 517 -38.98 38.67 39.04
CA TYR A 517 -40.38 39.12 39.14
C TYR A 517 -40.45 40.64 39.40
N VAL A 518 -40.69 41.43 38.35
CA VAL A 518 -41.06 42.85 38.48
C VAL A 518 -42.47 42.95 39.04
N PHE A 519 -42.58 43.38 40.29
CA PHE A 519 -43.83 43.66 41.01
C PHE A 519 -44.40 45.02 40.55
N ASP A 520 -45.44 45.00 39.73
CA ASP A 520 -46.24 46.19 39.40
C ASP A 520 -47.11 46.57 40.61
N ASP A 521 -46.82 47.72 41.21
CA ASP A 521 -47.58 48.32 42.32
C ASP A 521 -48.68 49.26 41.76
N PRO A 522 -49.98 49.01 42.02
CA PRO A 522 -51.03 49.97 41.72
C PRO A 522 -51.39 50.72 43.01
N SER A 523 -50.76 51.86 43.24
CA SER A 523 -51.18 52.81 44.28
C SER A 523 -51.73 54.08 43.63
N ASP A 524 -53.06 54.16 43.64
CA ASP A 524 -53.94 55.32 43.73
C ASP A 524 -53.35 56.74 43.56
N GLY A 525 -53.97 57.49 42.64
CA GLY A 525 -54.94 58.52 43.04
C GLY A 525 -54.45 59.85 43.63
N GLU A 526 -54.85 60.90 42.92
CA GLU A 526 -55.27 62.23 43.40
C GLU A 526 -54.24 63.39 43.49
N GLU A 527 -54.66 64.45 42.77
CA GLU A 527 -54.28 65.88 42.72
C GLU A 527 -53.01 66.33 41.96
#